data_AF-A0A536TTT7-F1
#
_entry.id   AF-A0A536TTT7-F1
#
_cell.length_a   1.000
_cell.length_b   1.000
_cell.length_c   1.000
_cell.angle_alpha   90.00
_cell.angle_beta   90.00
_cell.angle_gamma   90.00
#
_symmetry.space_group_name_H-M   'P 1'
#
loop_
_entity.id
_entity.type
_entity.pdbx_description
1 polymer ?
#
loop_
_entity_poly.entity_id
_entity_poly.type
_entity_poly.pdbx_seq_one_letter_code
_entity_poly.pdbx_strand_id
1 'polypeptide(L)'
;MAQPALTDTGEPLPRLEGMHGIVADWSSDQRAFKNVPWGKAMMWIFLLSDTFIFSSFLISYMTVRMSTTVPLPNPSEVFALTIGGKSIPLILIAIMTFILISSSGTMVLAVNYGYRRDRVKTFIFLLLTAALGATFVGMQAFEWTKLIVEEGVRPWGNPMGAAQF
;
A
#
# COMPACT_ATOMS: atom_id res chain seq x y z
N MET A 1 1.62 58.92 44.81
CA MET A 1 2.34 57.67 44.50
C MET A 1 1.35 56.53 44.69
N ALA A 2 0.72 56.05 43.62
CA ALA A 2 -0.01 54.78 43.57
C ALA A 2 -0.45 54.53 42.12
N GLN A 3 0.00 53.42 41.56
CA GLN A 3 -0.46 52.84 40.30
C GLN A 3 -1.07 51.48 40.67
N PRO A 4 -2.16 51.06 40.03
CA PRO A 4 -2.45 49.64 39.92
C PRO A 4 -2.48 49.21 38.45
N ALA A 5 -1.71 48.16 38.17
CA ALA A 5 -1.72 47.40 36.92
C ALA A 5 -2.94 46.45 36.87
N LEU A 6 -3.56 46.28 35.70
CA LEU A 6 -4.34 45.09 35.32
C LEU A 6 -4.20 44.88 33.79
N THR A 7 -3.37 43.93 33.33
CA THR A 7 -3.74 42.56 32.92
C THR A 7 -4.42 42.52 31.55
N ASP A 8 -3.63 42.43 30.48
CA ASP A 8 -4.11 42.02 29.16
C ASP A 8 -4.34 40.50 29.21
N THR A 9 -5.60 40.13 29.44
CA THR A 9 -6.08 38.76 29.57
C THR A 9 -5.99 38.05 28.22
N GLY A 10 -5.22 36.95 28.17
CA GLY A 10 -5.20 36.01 27.06
C GLY A 10 -6.54 35.31 26.86
N GLU A 11 -7.50 36.01 26.27
CA GLU A 11 -8.77 35.46 25.78
C GLU A 11 -8.51 34.60 24.53
N PRO A 12 -8.79 33.29 24.55
CA PRO A 12 -8.77 32.48 23.34
C PRO A 12 -9.94 32.92 22.44
N LEU A 13 -9.63 33.32 21.21
CA LEU A 13 -10.63 33.71 20.20
C LEU A 13 -11.82 32.71 20.17
N PRO A 14 -13.07 33.19 20.07
CA PRO A 14 -14.24 32.33 20.14
C PRO A 14 -14.20 31.31 19.00
N ARG A 15 -14.14 30.02 19.34
CA ARG A 15 -14.31 28.94 18.36
C ARG A 15 -15.75 29.00 17.87
N LEU A 16 -15.93 29.26 16.58
CA LEU A 16 -17.23 29.16 15.92
C LEU A 16 -17.78 27.75 16.17
N GLU A 17 -18.93 27.62 16.83
CA GLU A 17 -19.57 26.31 17.06
C GLU A 17 -20.47 25.92 15.87
N GLY A 18 -20.55 24.61 15.61
CA GLY A 18 -21.39 24.02 14.56
C GLY A 18 -20.73 23.95 13.19
N MET A 19 -21.54 23.83 12.13
CA MET A 19 -21.06 23.63 10.76
C MET A 19 -20.15 24.76 10.27
N HIS A 20 -20.36 25.99 10.73
CA HIS A 20 -19.51 27.13 10.41
C HIS A 20 -18.12 27.02 11.04
N GLY A 21 -18.01 26.41 12.22
CA GLY A 21 -16.73 26.05 12.83
C GLY A 21 -15.96 25.03 12.00
N ILE A 22 -16.64 23.96 11.58
CA ILE A 22 -16.05 22.90 10.74
C ILE A 22 -15.60 23.47 9.38
N VAL A 23 -16.41 24.33 8.75
CA VAL A 23 -16.06 24.98 7.47
C VAL A 23 -14.92 25.98 7.67
N ALA A 24 -14.87 26.72 8.78
CA ALA A 24 -13.77 27.61 9.10
C ALA A 24 -12.46 26.82 9.35
N ASP A 25 -12.53 25.68 10.04
CA ASP A 25 -11.38 24.82 10.30
C ASP A 25 -10.87 24.17 9.00
N TRP A 26 -11.79 23.64 8.17
CA TRP A 26 -11.51 23.06 6.85
C TRP A 26 -10.95 24.09 5.85
N SER A 27 -11.48 25.32 5.86
CA SER A 27 -10.93 26.40 5.01
C SER A 27 -9.61 26.93 5.56
N SER A 28 -9.39 26.88 6.87
CA SER A 28 -8.08 27.13 7.48
C SER A 28 -7.05 26.05 7.10
N ASP A 29 -7.52 24.84 6.77
CA ASP A 29 -6.73 23.70 6.27
C ASP A 29 -6.13 23.95 4.87
N GLN A 30 -6.48 25.06 4.18
CA GLN A 30 -5.62 25.60 3.11
C GLN A 30 -4.19 25.93 3.61
N ARG A 31 -4.00 26.08 4.94
CA ARG A 31 -2.68 26.17 5.58
C ARG A 31 -1.97 24.82 5.70
N ALA A 32 -2.69 23.69 5.75
CA ALA A 32 -2.10 22.36 5.85
C ALA A 32 -1.24 22.01 4.63
N PHE A 33 -1.62 22.49 3.44
CA PHE A 33 -0.86 22.30 2.21
C PHE A 33 0.10 23.44 1.86
N LYS A 34 -0.02 24.62 2.50
CA LYS A 34 0.80 25.81 2.18
C LYS A 34 2.29 25.62 2.48
N ASN A 35 2.62 24.76 3.44
CA ASN A 35 3.99 24.45 3.84
C ASN A 35 4.53 23.15 3.20
N VAL A 36 3.74 22.47 2.36
CA VAL A 36 4.16 21.22 1.71
C VAL A 36 4.76 21.56 0.35
N PRO A 37 6.01 21.13 0.06
CA PRO A 37 6.58 21.26 -1.27
C PRO A 37 5.64 20.66 -2.31
N TRP A 38 5.35 21.40 -3.39
CA TRP A 38 4.40 21.00 -4.44
C TRP A 38 4.63 19.56 -4.94
N GLY A 39 5.89 19.14 -5.10
CA GLY A 39 6.23 17.77 -5.50
C GLY A 39 5.74 16.68 -4.52
N LYS A 40 5.74 16.95 -3.20
CA LYS A 40 5.19 16.01 -2.21
C LYS A 40 3.66 15.97 -2.28
N ALA A 41 3.02 17.12 -2.49
CA ALA A 41 1.56 17.18 -2.64
C ALA A 41 1.09 16.41 -3.90
N MET A 42 1.78 16.57 -5.02
CA MET A 42 1.50 15.79 -6.24
C MET A 42 1.68 14.29 -6.02
N MET A 43 2.70 13.86 -5.26
CA MET A 43 2.89 12.45 -4.91
C MET A 43 1.70 11.90 -4.11
N TRP A 44 1.14 12.67 -3.17
CA TRP A 44 -0.03 12.24 -2.40
C TRP A 44 -1.28 12.08 -3.28
N ILE A 45 -1.51 13.01 -4.21
CA ILE A 45 -2.62 12.91 -5.17
C ILE A 45 -2.44 11.69 -6.06
N PHE A 46 -1.22 11.44 -6.54
CA PHE A 46 -0.89 10.25 -7.33
C PHE A 46 -1.12 8.95 -6.57
N LEU A 47 -0.68 8.85 -5.32
CA LEU A 47 -0.95 7.69 -4.46
C LEU A 47 -2.45 7.50 -4.23
N LEU A 48 -3.20 8.58 -4.02
CA LEU A 48 -4.66 8.51 -3.89
C LEU A 48 -5.31 8.00 -5.18
N SER A 49 -4.88 8.46 -6.37
CA SER A 49 -5.40 7.93 -7.63
C SER A 49 -5.13 6.44 -7.80
N ASP A 50 -3.96 5.96 -7.39
CA ASP A 50 -3.64 4.53 -7.42
C ASP A 50 -4.59 3.74 -6.50
N THR A 51 -4.90 4.25 -5.30
CA THR A 51 -5.86 3.58 -4.41
C THR A 51 -7.26 3.47 -5.01
N PHE A 52 -7.70 4.47 -5.79
CA PHE A 52 -8.98 4.39 -6.50
C PHE A 52 -8.96 3.30 -7.59
N ILE A 53 -7.88 3.23 -8.39
CA ILE A 53 -7.71 2.20 -9.42
C ILE A 53 -7.74 0.79 -8.78
N PHE A 54 -6.98 0.57 -7.70
CA PHE A 54 -7.00 -0.70 -6.97
C PHE A 54 -8.37 -1.02 -6.39
N SER A 55 -9.08 -0.02 -5.87
CA SER A 55 -10.44 -0.20 -5.34
C SER A 55 -11.41 -0.66 -6.42
N SER A 56 -11.34 -0.09 -7.63
CA SER A 56 -12.14 -0.54 -8.76
C SER A 56 -11.84 -2.00 -9.13
N PHE A 57 -10.58 -2.41 -9.13
CA PHE A 57 -10.21 -3.81 -9.38
C PHE A 57 -10.71 -4.76 -8.29
N LEU A 58 -10.62 -4.38 -7.01
CA LEU A 58 -11.13 -5.20 -5.90
C LEU A 58 -12.65 -5.33 -5.93
N ILE A 59 -13.37 -4.25 -6.20
CA ILE A 59 -14.84 -4.28 -6.37
C ILE A 59 -15.21 -5.18 -7.54
N SER A 60 -14.54 -5.01 -8.69
CA SER A 60 -14.79 -5.83 -9.87
C SER A 60 -14.53 -7.32 -9.56
N TYR A 61 -13.40 -7.66 -8.95
CA TYR A 61 -13.11 -9.01 -8.46
C TYR A 61 -14.23 -9.56 -7.56
N MET A 62 -14.70 -8.76 -6.59
CA MET A 62 -15.75 -9.16 -5.65
C MET A 62 -17.08 -9.39 -6.36
N THR A 63 -17.45 -8.52 -7.31
CA THR A 63 -18.66 -8.67 -8.11
C THR A 63 -18.64 -9.95 -8.93
N VAL A 64 -17.51 -10.28 -9.57
CA VAL A 64 -17.39 -11.54 -10.32
C VAL A 64 -17.44 -12.74 -9.36
N ARG A 65 -16.83 -12.63 -8.17
CA ARG A 65 -16.86 -13.68 -7.15
C ARG A 65 -18.28 -13.94 -6.62
N MET A 66 -19.07 -12.89 -6.41
CA MET A 66 -20.46 -13.02 -5.96
C MET A 66 -21.42 -13.52 -7.04
N SER A 67 -21.13 -13.25 -8.32
CA SER A 67 -21.99 -13.64 -9.45
C SER A 67 -21.65 -15.00 -10.05
N THR A 68 -20.51 -15.59 -9.70
CA THR A 68 -20.11 -16.91 -10.19
C THR A 68 -20.82 -18.01 -9.41
N THR A 69 -21.62 -18.82 -10.10
CA THR A 69 -22.36 -19.96 -9.53
C THR A 69 -21.57 -21.26 -9.46
N VAL A 70 -20.41 -21.30 -10.12
CA VAL A 70 -19.51 -22.46 -10.17
C VAL A 70 -18.56 -22.42 -8.96
N PRO A 71 -18.41 -23.51 -8.19
CA PRO A 71 -17.45 -23.56 -7.09
C PRO A 71 -16.03 -23.36 -7.63
N LEU A 72 -15.29 -22.41 -7.05
CA LEU A 72 -13.90 -22.18 -7.41
C LEU A 72 -13.02 -23.34 -6.92
N PRO A 73 -11.99 -23.72 -7.69
CA PRO A 73 -10.98 -24.66 -7.22
C PRO A 73 -10.31 -24.12 -5.95
N ASN A 74 -9.98 -25.01 -5.02
CA ASN A 74 -9.39 -24.64 -3.73
C ASN A 74 -8.04 -23.92 -3.95
N PRO A 75 -7.87 -22.66 -3.53
CA PRO A 75 -6.62 -21.91 -3.72
C PRO A 75 -5.43 -22.60 -3.05
N SER A 76 -5.67 -23.37 -2.00
CA SER A 76 -4.66 -24.17 -1.33
C SER A 76 -4.05 -25.25 -2.23
N GLU A 77 -4.76 -25.74 -3.24
CA GLU A 77 -4.27 -26.76 -4.18
C GLU A 77 -3.57 -26.14 -5.38
N VAL A 78 -4.13 -25.05 -5.94
CA VAL A 78 -3.58 -24.30 -7.09
C VAL A 78 -2.22 -23.66 -6.74
N PHE A 79 -2.13 -23.08 -5.54
CA PHE A 79 -0.92 -22.38 -5.08
C PHE A 79 -0.05 -23.24 -4.16
N ALA A 80 -0.26 -24.56 -4.11
CA ALA A 80 0.62 -25.46 -3.38
C ALA A 80 1.98 -25.59 -4.08
N LEU A 81 3.05 -25.44 -3.29
CA LEU A 81 4.39 -25.81 -3.72
C LEU A 81 4.75 -27.17 -3.12
N THR A 82 5.11 -28.14 -3.97
CA THR A 82 5.58 -29.45 -3.53
C THR A 82 7.08 -29.41 -3.32
N ILE A 83 7.51 -29.37 -2.06
CA ILE A 83 8.93 -29.39 -1.68
C ILE A 83 9.20 -30.74 -0.98
N GLY A 84 10.10 -31.55 -1.55
CA GLY A 84 10.52 -32.82 -0.95
C GLY A 84 9.39 -33.84 -0.76
N GLY A 85 8.42 -33.89 -1.67
CA GLY A 85 7.28 -34.83 -1.61
C GLY A 85 6.14 -34.40 -0.68
N LYS A 86 6.20 -33.21 -0.07
CA LYS A 86 5.10 -32.61 0.70
C LYS A 86 4.61 -31.33 0.02
N SER A 87 3.34 -31.31 -0.35
CA SER A 87 2.65 -30.12 -0.85
C SER A 87 2.38 -29.19 0.33
N ILE A 88 3.13 -28.09 0.44
CA ILE A 88 2.87 -27.05 1.43
C ILE A 88 2.02 -25.98 0.75
N PRO A 89 0.73 -25.88 1.07
CA PRO A 89 -0.15 -24.88 0.48
C PRO A 89 0.31 -23.47 0.88
N LEU A 90 0.24 -22.50 -0.05
CA LEU A 90 0.39 -21.06 0.21
C LEU A 90 1.77 -20.59 0.72
N ILE A 91 2.77 -21.47 0.81
CA ILE A 91 4.10 -21.12 1.32
C ILE A 91 4.80 -20.07 0.45
N LEU A 92 4.59 -20.11 -0.86
CA LEU A 92 5.15 -19.13 -1.80
C LEU A 92 4.63 -17.73 -1.46
N ILE A 93 3.31 -17.58 -1.31
CA ILE A 93 2.66 -16.31 -0.97
C ILE A 93 3.13 -15.80 0.40
N ALA A 94 3.28 -16.69 1.38
CA ALA A 94 3.79 -16.33 2.71
C ALA A 94 5.22 -15.76 2.64
N ILE A 95 6.11 -16.40 1.88
CA ILE A 95 7.50 -15.94 1.67
C ILE A 95 7.51 -14.61 0.92
N MET A 96 6.69 -14.46 -0.12
CA MET A 96 6.58 -13.21 -0.89
C MET A 96 6.12 -12.04 0.00
N THR A 97 5.16 -12.28 0.88
CA THR A 97 4.68 -11.29 1.85
C THR A 97 5.77 -10.91 2.85
N PHE A 98 6.50 -11.90 3.38
CA PHE A 98 7.63 -11.64 4.27
C PHE A 98 8.72 -10.78 3.60
N ILE A 99 9.05 -11.06 2.34
CA ILE A 99 10.01 -10.28 1.54
C ILE A 99 9.53 -8.85 1.35
N LEU A 100 8.25 -8.64 1.02
CA LEU A 100 7.70 -7.31 0.78
C LEU A 100 7.64 -6.46 2.05
N ILE A 101 7.23 -7.05 3.19
CA ILE A 101 7.24 -6.39 4.50
C ILE A 101 8.67 -6.02 4.88
N SER A 102 9.61 -6.94 4.72
CA SER A 102 11.03 -6.69 5.00
C SER A 102 11.58 -5.57 4.11
N SER A 103 11.21 -5.56 2.82
CA SER A 103 11.58 -4.51 1.84
C SER A 103 11.02 -3.14 2.20
N SER A 104 9.82 -3.08 2.78
CA SER A 104 9.26 -1.83 3.31
C SER A 104 10.10 -1.31 4.48
N GLY A 105 10.52 -2.21 5.38
CA GLY A 105 11.41 -1.90 6.49
C GLY A 105 12.78 -1.35 6.03
N THR A 106 13.39 -1.94 5.00
CA THR A 106 14.67 -1.44 4.45
C THR A 106 14.53 -0.04 3.86
N MET A 107 13.39 0.29 3.25
CA MET A 107 13.12 1.64 2.73
C MET A 107 13.00 2.68 3.85
N VAL A 108 12.30 2.36 4.94
CA VAL A 108 12.20 3.26 6.10
C VAL A 108 13.57 3.53 6.71
N LEU A 109 14.43 2.50 6.82
CA LEU A 109 15.81 2.65 7.28
C LEU A 109 16.63 3.52 6.32
N ALA A 110 16.51 3.32 5.01
CA ALA A 110 17.19 4.15 4.00
C ALA A 110 16.86 5.64 4.18
N VAL A 111 15.58 5.96 4.39
CA VAL A 111 15.10 7.33 4.63
C VAL A 111 15.64 7.90 5.94
N ASN A 112 15.66 7.11 7.02
CA ASN A 112 16.24 7.52 8.30
C ASN A 112 17.73 7.87 8.17
N TYR A 113 18.53 7.01 7.51
CA TYR A 113 19.94 7.32 7.23
C TYR A 113 20.10 8.52 6.28
N GLY A 114 19.14 8.73 5.38
CA GLY A 114 19.10 9.89 4.49
C GLY A 114 18.94 11.20 5.25
N TYR A 115 18.05 11.23 6.26
CA TYR A 115 17.92 12.36 7.18
C TYR A 115 19.20 12.62 7.99
N ARG A 116 19.92 11.56 8.37
CA ARG A 116 21.23 11.63 9.05
C ARG A 116 22.39 11.98 8.12
N ARG A 117 22.13 12.17 6.82
CA ARG A 117 23.13 12.42 5.76
C ARG A 117 24.20 11.33 5.62
N ASP A 118 23.92 10.11 6.08
CA ASP A 118 24.81 8.96 5.92
C ASP A 118 24.59 8.31 4.56
N ARG A 119 25.24 8.86 3.52
CA ARG A 119 25.02 8.50 2.12
C ARG A 119 25.33 7.04 1.82
N VAL A 120 26.35 6.48 2.47
CA VAL A 120 26.78 5.08 2.23
C VAL A 120 25.70 4.12 2.71
N LYS A 121 25.21 4.30 3.95
CA LYS A 121 24.14 3.45 4.47
C LYS A 121 22.84 3.63 3.71
N THR A 122 22.47 4.86 3.39
CA THR A 122 21.27 5.11 2.55
C THR A 122 21.35 4.36 1.23
N PHE A 123 22.49 4.42 0.53
CA PHE A 123 22.67 3.70 -0.73
C PHE A 123 22.58 2.18 -0.56
N ILE A 124 23.22 1.62 0.46
CA ILE A 124 23.15 0.18 0.76
C ILE A 124 21.71 -0.26 1.00
N PHE A 125 20.95 0.47 1.84
CA PHE A 125 19.55 0.12 2.12
C PHE A 125 18.64 0.29 0.89
N LEU A 126 18.89 1.27 0.02
CA LEU A 126 18.17 1.38 -1.25
C LEU A 126 18.45 0.18 -2.17
N LEU A 127 19.71 -0.27 -2.26
CA LEU A 127 20.04 -1.47 -3.02
C LEU A 127 19.38 -2.73 -2.44
N LEU A 128 19.32 -2.86 -1.11
CA LEU A 128 18.62 -3.96 -0.46
C LEU A 128 17.13 -3.93 -0.77
N THR A 129 16.48 -2.76 -0.69
CA THR A 129 15.07 -2.60 -1.09
C THR A 129 14.85 -3.00 -2.56
N ALA A 130 15.73 -2.55 -3.46
CA ALA A 130 15.64 -2.91 -4.87
C ALA A 130 15.83 -4.42 -5.11
N ALA A 131 16.79 -5.05 -4.42
CA ALA A 131 17.03 -6.49 -4.53
C ALA A 131 15.86 -7.33 -4.00
N LEU A 132 15.27 -6.94 -2.86
CA LEU A 132 14.07 -7.60 -2.32
C LEU A 132 12.88 -7.43 -3.26
N GLY A 133 12.67 -6.24 -3.83
CA GLY A 133 11.66 -5.98 -4.84
C GLY A 133 11.85 -6.81 -6.12
N ALA A 134 13.09 -6.92 -6.61
CA ALA A 134 13.40 -7.77 -7.76
C ALA A 134 13.13 -9.26 -7.48
N THR A 135 13.46 -9.72 -6.27
CA THR A 135 13.17 -11.09 -5.83
C THR A 135 11.65 -11.33 -5.78
N PHE A 136 10.87 -10.37 -5.29
CA PHE A 136 9.41 -10.45 -5.28
C PHE A 136 8.82 -10.56 -6.70
N VAL A 137 9.25 -9.70 -7.63
CA VAL A 137 8.81 -9.75 -9.04
C VAL A 137 9.21 -11.07 -9.70
N GLY A 138 10.41 -11.58 -9.41
CA GLY A 138 10.87 -12.88 -9.92
C GLY A 138 9.99 -14.04 -9.44
N MET A 139 9.59 -14.04 -8.16
CA MET A 139 8.68 -15.05 -7.62
C MET A 139 7.27 -14.93 -8.21
N GLN A 140 6.76 -13.71 -8.45
CA GLN A 140 5.50 -13.50 -9.18
C GLN A 140 5.61 -14.08 -10.60
N ALA A 141 6.67 -13.77 -11.34
CA ALA A 141 6.86 -14.31 -12.68
C ALA A 141 6.90 -15.84 -12.69
N PHE A 142 7.52 -16.46 -11.68
CA PHE A 142 7.54 -17.91 -11.51
C PHE A 142 6.14 -18.49 -11.24
N GLU A 143 5.38 -17.91 -10.31
CA GLU A 143 4.00 -18.31 -9.99
C GLU A 143 3.11 -18.25 -11.24
N TRP A 144 3.16 -17.14 -11.96
CA TRP A 144 2.39 -16.96 -13.19
C TRP A 144 2.83 -17.90 -14.31
N THR A 145 4.13 -18.20 -14.41
CA THR A 145 4.62 -19.18 -15.40
C THR A 145 4.07 -20.58 -15.10
N LYS A 146 4.08 -21.00 -13.82
CA LYS A 146 3.48 -22.27 -13.40
C LYS A 146 1.99 -22.32 -13.73
N LEU A 147 1.23 -21.28 -13.40
CA LEU A 147 -0.20 -21.20 -13.67
C LEU A 147 -0.54 -21.25 -15.17
N ILE A 148 0.21 -20.51 -16.00
CA ILE A 148 -0.08 -20.39 -17.43
C ILE A 148 0.40 -21.62 -18.22
N VAL A 149 1.59 -22.13 -17.90
CA VAL A 149 2.26 -23.17 -18.69
C VAL A 149 1.91 -24.56 -18.19
N GLU A 150 1.87 -24.78 -16.88
CA GLU A 150 1.61 -26.10 -16.30
C GLU A 150 0.12 -26.34 -16.06
N GLU A 151 -0.60 -25.33 -15.56
CA GLU A 151 -2.03 -25.45 -15.23
C GLU A 151 -2.97 -24.92 -16.33
N GLY A 152 -2.43 -24.24 -17.34
CA GLY A 152 -3.18 -23.78 -18.51
C GLY A 152 -4.15 -22.63 -18.24
N VAL A 153 -4.06 -21.97 -17.08
CA VAL A 153 -4.90 -20.83 -16.70
C VAL A 153 -4.50 -19.60 -17.52
N ARG A 154 -5.43 -19.04 -18.30
CA ARG A 154 -5.20 -17.89 -19.17
C ARG A 154 -6.32 -16.86 -19.01
N PRO A 155 -6.07 -15.56 -19.29
CA PRO A 155 -7.09 -14.52 -19.20
C PRO A 155 -8.32 -14.73 -20.09
N TRP A 156 -8.22 -15.61 -21.08
CA TRP A 156 -9.28 -15.94 -22.04
C TRP A 156 -9.73 -17.42 -21.95
N GLY A 157 -9.27 -18.17 -20.96
CA GLY A 157 -9.64 -19.58 -20.81
C GLY A 157 -9.01 -20.22 -19.58
N ASN A 158 -9.84 -20.84 -18.76
CA ASN A 158 -9.44 -21.49 -17.52
C ASN A 158 -9.98 -22.93 -17.48
N PRO A 159 -9.10 -23.96 -17.44
CA PRO A 159 -9.53 -25.36 -17.38
C PRO A 159 -10.10 -25.75 -16.01
N MET A 160 -9.94 -24.92 -14.98
CA MET A 160 -10.30 -25.21 -13.59
C MET A 160 -11.66 -24.64 -13.15
N GLY A 161 -12.43 -24.03 -14.06
CA GLY A 161 -13.77 -23.51 -13.74
C GLY A 161 -14.19 -22.28 -14.53
N ALA A 162 -14.79 -21.30 -13.86
CA ALA A 162 -15.41 -20.15 -14.50
C ALA A 162 -14.42 -19.38 -15.39
N ALA A 163 -14.73 -19.28 -16.69
CA ALA A 163 -13.89 -18.68 -17.74
C ALA A 163 -13.53 -17.19 -17.54
N GLN A 164 -14.10 -16.56 -16.51
CA GLN A 164 -13.93 -15.17 -16.13
C GLN A 164 -12.75 -14.94 -15.16
N PHE A 165 -12.01 -16.01 -14.80
CA PHE A 165 -10.86 -15.97 -13.89
C PHE A 165 -9.63 -16.65 -14.44
#